data_AF-A0A8T7D589-F1
#
_entry.id   AF-A0A8T7D589-F1
#
_cell.length_a   1.000
_cell.length_b   1.000
_cell.length_c   1.000
_cell.angle_alpha   90.00
_cell.angle_beta   90.00
_cell.angle_gamma   90.00
#
_symmetry.space_group_name_H-M   'P 1'
#
loop_
_entity.id
_entity.type
_entity.pdbx_description
1 polymer ?
#
loop_
_entity_poly.entity_id
_entity_poly.type
_entity_poly.pdbx_seq_one_letter_code
_entity_poly.pdbx_strand_id
1 'polypeptide(L)'
;MSEAKMVLAALADALVEQRIQQDALERIEVREELKGGESMMSAVAHRAGLQNHEFGIFKDAGFRGMYNLSLKQLVSHKGAPAGGTLYNFMGKTELAANLFRVTQTAERAHSSGATGLPQLKQTAQDVGAEVRAVMLRSSGVAPENLPIEEDISRVKRRIKSAAKGMKRLDSPSKSKTKGD
;
A
#
# COMPACT_ATOMS: atom_id res chain seq x y z
N MET A 1 -16.02 -33.78 -24.55
CA MET A 1 -15.97 -33.36 -23.12
C MET A 1 -14.64 -32.71 -22.71
N SER A 2 -13.52 -32.85 -23.46
CA SER A 2 -12.24 -32.19 -23.13
C SER A 2 -12.12 -30.75 -23.65
N GLU A 3 -12.49 -30.47 -24.90
CA GLU A 3 -12.34 -29.12 -25.49
C GLU A 3 -13.16 -28.05 -24.77
N ALA A 4 -14.45 -28.32 -24.47
CA ALA A 4 -15.28 -27.39 -23.72
C ALA A 4 -14.72 -27.09 -22.32
N LYS A 5 -14.07 -28.07 -21.67
CA LYS A 5 -13.40 -27.87 -20.38
C LYS A 5 -12.12 -27.05 -20.52
N MET A 6 -11.34 -27.27 -21.58
CA MET A 6 -10.13 -26.47 -21.85
C MET A 6 -10.47 -25.01 -22.18
N VAL A 7 -11.49 -24.77 -23.00
CA VAL A 7 -11.96 -23.42 -23.31
C VAL A 7 -12.48 -22.72 -22.06
N LEU A 8 -13.25 -23.42 -21.21
CA LEU A 8 -13.72 -22.86 -19.95
C LEU A 8 -12.58 -22.56 -18.98
N ALA A 9 -11.57 -23.43 -18.89
CA ALA A 9 -10.38 -23.21 -18.07
C ALA A 9 -9.59 -21.99 -18.55
N ALA A 10 -9.33 -21.88 -19.86
CA ALA A 10 -8.63 -20.73 -20.43
C ALA A 10 -9.39 -19.41 -20.22
N LEU A 11 -10.72 -19.42 -20.32
CA LEU A 11 -11.55 -18.26 -20.03
C LEU A 11 -11.50 -17.89 -18.54
N ALA A 12 -11.54 -18.88 -17.64
CA ALA A 12 -11.40 -18.67 -16.21
C ALA A 12 -10.03 -18.08 -15.86
N ASP A 13 -8.95 -18.61 -16.43
CA ASP A 13 -7.58 -18.11 -16.25
C ASP A 13 -7.47 -16.65 -16.72
N ALA A 14 -8.01 -16.32 -17.90
CA ALA A 14 -8.00 -14.95 -18.41
C ALA A 14 -8.78 -13.97 -17.51
N LEU A 15 -9.93 -14.39 -16.97
CA LEU A 15 -10.71 -13.57 -16.04
C LEU A 15 -9.99 -13.39 -14.69
N VAL A 16 -9.33 -14.43 -14.19
CA VAL A 16 -8.50 -14.38 -12.98
C VAL A 16 -7.32 -13.44 -13.18
N GLU A 17 -6.62 -13.53 -14.30
CA GLU A 17 -5.53 -12.62 -14.65
C GLU A 17 -6.00 -11.17 -14.75
N GLN A 18 -7.13 -10.93 -15.42
CA GLN A 18 -7.73 -9.60 -15.50
C GLN A 18 -8.04 -9.05 -14.11
N ARG A 19 -8.62 -9.86 -13.23
CA ARG A 19 -8.94 -9.44 -11.87
C ARG A 19 -7.68 -9.13 -11.04
N ILE A 20 -6.66 -9.98 -11.13
CA ILE A 20 -5.36 -9.75 -10.47
C ILE A 20 -4.74 -8.43 -10.95
N GLN A 21 -4.81 -8.15 -12.26
CA GLN A 21 -4.32 -6.89 -12.82
C GLN A 21 -5.09 -5.68 -12.27
N GLN A 22 -6.42 -5.75 -12.19
CA GLN A 22 -7.24 -4.68 -11.62
C GLN A 22 -6.90 -4.42 -10.15
N ASP A 23 -6.91 -5.46 -9.31
CA ASP A 23 -6.59 -5.33 -7.89
C ASP A 23 -5.17 -4.78 -7.68
N ALA A 24 -4.22 -5.16 -8.55
CA ALA A 24 -2.86 -4.66 -8.48
C ALA A 24 -2.71 -3.19 -8.90
N LEU A 25 -3.49 -2.71 -9.87
CA LEU A 25 -3.53 -1.29 -10.27
C LEU A 25 -4.09 -0.43 -9.14
N GLU A 26 -5.20 -0.83 -8.54
CA GLU A 26 -5.78 -0.09 -7.41
C GLU A 26 -4.82 -0.03 -6.22
N ARG A 27 -4.12 -1.14 -5.93
CA ARG A 27 -3.05 -1.16 -4.91
C ARG A 27 -1.93 -0.18 -5.23
N ILE A 28 -1.54 -0.05 -6.50
CA ILE A 28 -0.52 0.91 -6.94
C ILE A 28 -0.97 2.34 -6.66
N GLU A 29 -2.21 2.69 -7.00
CA GLU A 29 -2.78 4.02 -6.84
C GLU A 29 -2.86 4.41 -5.37
N VAL A 30 -3.51 3.59 -4.54
CA VAL A 30 -3.65 3.86 -3.10
C VAL A 30 -2.28 3.89 -2.41
N ARG A 31 -1.29 3.13 -2.89
CA ARG A 31 0.08 3.18 -2.35
C ARG A 31 0.77 4.52 -2.63
N GLU A 32 0.54 5.14 -3.79
CA GLU A 32 1.06 6.47 -4.10
C GLU A 32 0.34 7.56 -3.29
N GLU A 33 -0.98 7.46 -3.14
CA GLU A 33 -1.75 8.36 -2.27
C GLU A 33 -1.27 8.27 -0.82
N LEU A 34 -1.05 7.06 -0.30
CA LEU A 34 -0.50 6.83 1.04
C LEU A 34 0.85 7.51 1.21
N LYS A 35 1.72 7.47 0.19
CA LYS A 35 3.01 8.18 0.23
C LYS A 35 2.81 9.70 0.33
N GLY A 36 1.83 10.24 -0.39
CA GLY A 36 1.41 11.64 -0.25
C GLY A 36 0.91 11.96 1.16
N GLY A 37 0.01 11.14 1.71
CA GLY A 37 -0.51 11.26 3.07
C GLY A 37 0.57 11.20 4.15
N GLU A 38 1.54 10.29 4.03
CA GLU A 38 2.70 10.23 4.94
C GLU A 38 3.55 11.50 4.89
N SER A 39 3.69 12.08 3.69
CA SER A 39 4.45 13.32 3.49
C SER A 39 3.73 14.51 4.13
N MET A 40 2.40 14.60 3.96
CA MET A 40 1.55 15.60 4.62
C MET A 40 1.60 15.47 6.14
N MET A 41 1.39 14.27 6.67
CA MET A 41 1.48 13.99 8.11
C MET A 41 2.84 14.38 8.67
N SER A 42 3.92 14.09 7.92
CA SER A 42 5.27 14.46 8.36
C SER A 42 5.48 15.97 8.36
N ALA A 43 4.94 16.69 7.37
CA ALA A 43 5.01 18.15 7.31
C ALA A 43 4.22 18.83 8.45
N VAL A 44 3.04 18.31 8.80
CA VAL A 44 2.28 18.78 9.97
C VAL A 44 3.07 18.55 11.26
N ALA A 45 3.58 17.33 11.47
CA ALA A 45 4.37 17.01 12.66
C ALA A 45 5.64 17.87 12.78
N HIS A 46 6.34 18.13 11.68
CA HIS A 46 7.49 19.03 11.66
C HIS A 46 7.12 20.46 12.09
N ARG A 47 6.02 21.01 11.55
CA ARG A 47 5.53 22.34 11.95
C ARG A 47 5.10 22.40 13.41
N ALA A 48 4.64 21.28 13.96
CA ALA A 48 4.30 21.11 15.37
C ALA A 48 5.53 20.90 16.29
N GLY A 49 6.76 21.03 15.76
CA GLY A 49 8.00 20.99 16.54
C GLY A 49 8.66 19.62 16.66
N LEU A 50 8.19 18.61 15.90
CA LEU A 50 8.80 17.28 15.91
C LEU A 50 10.18 17.29 15.23
N GLN A 51 11.19 16.76 15.91
CA GLN A 51 12.56 16.68 15.41
C GLN A 51 12.78 15.47 14.50
N ASN A 52 13.77 15.55 13.61
CA ASN A 52 14.05 14.50 12.61
C ASN A 52 14.24 13.09 13.21
N HIS A 53 14.90 12.99 14.38
CA HIS A 53 15.14 11.71 15.04
C HIS A 53 13.89 11.13 15.74
N GLU A 54 12.84 11.93 15.93
CA GLU A 54 11.61 11.54 16.63
C GLU A 54 10.55 10.96 15.68
N PHE A 55 10.68 11.17 14.36
CA PHE A 55 9.72 10.67 13.36
C PHE A 55 9.51 9.17 13.41
N GLY A 56 10.56 8.39 13.72
CA GLY A 56 10.45 6.95 13.90
C GLY A 56 9.47 6.59 15.02
N ILE A 57 9.58 7.28 16.17
CA ILE A 57 8.73 7.07 17.34
C ILE A 57 7.29 7.50 17.06
N PHE A 58 7.12 8.67 16.44
CA PHE A 58 5.80 9.19 16.05
C PHE A 58 5.07 8.25 15.09
N LYS A 59 5.75 7.78 14.03
CA LYS A 59 5.14 6.86 13.06
C LYS A 59 4.84 5.50 13.68
N ASP A 60 5.77 4.95 14.47
CA ASP A 60 5.59 3.67 15.16
C ASP A 60 4.42 3.69 16.15
N ALA A 61 4.12 4.83 16.78
CA ALA A 61 2.95 4.99 17.64
C ALA A 61 1.63 4.78 16.87
N GLY A 62 1.54 5.31 15.65
CA GLY A 62 0.39 5.06 14.78
C GLY A 62 0.25 3.59 14.37
N PHE A 63 1.37 2.90 14.13
CA PHE A 63 1.35 1.45 13.92
C PHE A 63 0.88 0.71 15.17
N ARG A 64 1.40 1.07 16.36
CA ARG A 64 0.98 0.44 17.62
C ARG A 64 -0.51 0.62 17.88
N GLY A 65 -1.06 1.80 17.63
CA GLY A 65 -2.50 2.04 17.76
C GLY A 65 -3.33 1.14 16.83
N MET A 66 -2.92 1.03 15.57
CA MET A 66 -3.69 0.28 14.57
C MET A 66 -3.54 -1.24 14.71
N TYR A 67 -2.34 -1.73 14.96
CA TYR A 67 -2.00 -3.16 14.89
C TYR A 67 -1.75 -3.81 16.25
N ASN A 68 -1.75 -3.05 17.34
CA ASN A 68 -1.25 -3.49 18.66
C ASN A 68 0.20 -4.00 18.66
N LEU A 69 0.95 -3.70 17.59
CA LEU A 69 2.32 -4.14 17.35
C LEU A 69 3.15 -2.93 16.89
N SER A 70 4.41 -2.87 17.29
CA SER A 70 5.38 -1.99 16.62
C SER A 70 5.52 -2.38 15.16
N LEU A 71 5.98 -1.46 14.30
CA LEU A 71 6.25 -1.75 12.89
C LEU A 71 7.22 -2.94 12.75
N LYS A 72 8.25 -3.01 13.61
CA LYS A 72 9.20 -4.13 13.63
C LYS A 72 8.51 -5.46 13.93
N GLN A 73 7.67 -5.50 14.97
CA GLN A 73 6.92 -6.70 15.33
C GLN A 73 5.91 -7.08 14.25
N LEU A 74 5.26 -6.10 13.62
CA LEU A 74 4.28 -6.31 12.56
C LEU A 74 4.93 -6.94 11.31
N VAL A 75 6.10 -6.45 10.90
CA VAL A 75 6.88 -7.03 9.80
C VAL A 75 7.20 -8.50 10.09
N SER A 76 7.68 -8.81 11.31
CA SER A 76 7.95 -10.19 11.73
C SER A 76 6.69 -11.04 11.79
N HIS A 77 5.59 -10.51 12.32
CA HIS A 77 4.31 -11.21 12.46
C HIS A 77 3.71 -11.58 11.09
N LYS A 78 3.76 -10.66 10.11
CA LYS A 78 3.25 -10.88 8.75
C LYS A 78 4.19 -11.70 7.86
N GLY A 79 5.41 -12.01 8.32
CA GLY A 79 6.41 -12.72 7.51
C GLY A 79 6.86 -11.95 6.26
N ALA A 80 6.80 -10.62 6.28
CA ALA A 80 7.15 -9.80 5.11
C ALA A 80 8.67 -9.86 4.84
N PRO A 81 9.11 -9.89 3.56
CA PRO A 81 10.54 -9.97 3.22
C PRO A 81 11.38 -8.84 3.84
N ALA A 82 12.56 -9.20 4.35
CA ALA A 82 13.50 -8.25 4.92
C ALA A 82 13.97 -7.22 3.87
N GLY A 83 14.06 -5.95 4.27
CA GLY A 83 14.55 -4.85 3.42
C GLY A 83 13.50 -4.17 2.52
N GLY A 84 12.26 -4.69 2.47
CA GLY A 84 11.14 -4.06 1.78
C GLY A 84 10.32 -3.13 2.68
N THR A 85 9.67 -2.11 2.11
CA THR A 85 8.64 -1.34 2.83
C THR A 85 7.39 -2.20 2.99
N LEU A 86 6.90 -2.40 4.22
CA LEU A 86 5.73 -3.26 4.49
C LEU A 86 4.51 -2.91 3.63
N TYR A 87 4.27 -1.61 3.38
CA TYR A 87 3.18 -1.15 2.50
C TYR A 87 3.20 -1.76 1.09
N ASN A 88 4.36 -2.16 0.56
CA ASN A 88 4.42 -2.77 -0.76
C ASN A 88 3.81 -4.19 -0.81
N PHE A 89 3.67 -4.82 0.34
CA PHE A 89 3.09 -6.16 0.51
C PHE A 89 1.67 -6.11 1.07
N MET A 90 1.13 -4.94 1.38
CA MET A 90 -0.23 -4.82 1.91
C MET A 90 -1.27 -4.94 0.79
N GLY A 91 -2.41 -5.56 1.11
CA GLY A 91 -3.60 -5.55 0.26
C GLY A 91 -4.27 -4.17 0.22
N LYS A 92 -5.23 -4.00 -0.70
CA LYS A 92 -5.92 -2.71 -0.92
C LYS A 92 -6.58 -2.17 0.35
N THR A 93 -7.31 -3.01 1.08
CA THR A 93 -8.01 -2.63 2.32
C THR A 93 -7.05 -2.11 3.38
N GLU A 94 -5.91 -2.79 3.57
CA GLU A 94 -4.90 -2.39 4.54
C GLU A 94 -4.21 -1.08 4.11
N LEU A 95 -3.90 -0.92 2.82
CA LEU A 95 -3.37 0.33 2.26
C LEU A 95 -4.31 1.51 2.47
N ALA A 96 -5.60 1.35 2.15
CA ALA A 96 -6.61 2.39 2.32
C ALA A 96 -6.79 2.77 3.79
N ALA A 97 -6.77 1.78 4.69
CA ALA A 97 -6.84 2.05 6.13
C ALA A 97 -5.61 2.80 6.64
N ASN A 98 -4.40 2.50 6.14
CA ASN A 98 -3.21 3.28 6.48
C ASN A 98 -3.25 4.69 5.90
N LEU A 99 -3.76 4.86 4.67
CA LEU A 99 -3.94 6.17 4.06
C LEU A 99 -4.85 7.03 4.95
N PHE A 100 -6.01 6.50 5.32
CA PHE A 100 -6.93 7.16 6.23
C PHE A 100 -6.28 7.45 7.59
N ARG A 101 -5.56 6.48 8.17
CA ARG A 101 -4.83 6.69 9.43
C ARG A 101 -3.87 7.88 9.36
N VAL A 102 -3.03 7.96 8.32
CA VAL A 102 -2.02 9.04 8.23
C VAL A 102 -2.65 10.39 7.92
N THR A 103 -3.67 10.45 7.08
CA THR A 103 -4.39 11.71 6.79
C THR A 103 -5.14 12.21 8.01
N GLN A 104 -5.83 11.32 8.74
CA GLN A 104 -6.54 11.70 9.96
C GLN A 104 -5.60 12.06 11.11
N THR A 105 -4.41 11.44 11.18
CA THR A 105 -3.38 11.84 12.15
C THR A 105 -2.91 13.26 11.87
N ALA A 106 -2.68 13.60 10.60
CA ALA A 106 -2.30 14.95 10.19
C ALA A 106 -3.38 15.98 10.55
N GLU A 107 -4.63 15.68 10.18
CA GLU A 107 -5.77 16.57 10.44
C GLU A 107 -6.03 16.75 11.95
N ARG A 108 -5.99 15.67 12.73
CA ARG A 108 -6.19 15.74 14.17
C ARG A 108 -5.07 16.52 14.86
N ALA A 109 -3.82 16.26 14.51
CA ALA A 109 -2.68 16.97 15.08
C ALA A 109 -2.76 18.48 14.79
N HIS A 110 -3.17 18.84 13.57
CA HIS A 110 -3.36 20.24 13.18
C HIS A 110 -4.53 20.90 13.94
N SER A 111 -5.72 20.30 13.90
CA SER A 111 -6.94 20.87 14.49
C SER A 111 -6.90 20.95 16.02
N SER A 112 -6.22 20.02 16.69
CA SER A 112 -6.06 20.06 18.15
C SER A 112 -4.90 20.94 18.62
N GLY A 113 -4.10 21.51 17.71
CA GLY A 113 -2.87 22.22 18.06
C GLY A 113 -1.84 21.34 18.78
N ALA A 114 -1.77 20.05 18.45
CA ALA A 114 -0.83 19.13 19.09
C ALA A 114 0.62 19.57 18.81
N THR A 115 1.45 19.64 19.85
CA THR A 115 2.85 20.07 19.75
C THR A 115 3.81 19.12 20.45
N GLY A 116 5.00 18.98 19.87
CA GLY A 116 6.06 18.11 20.37
C GLY A 116 5.73 16.61 20.30
N LEU A 117 6.76 15.78 20.53
CA LEU A 117 6.64 14.34 20.44
C LEU A 117 5.52 13.73 21.32
N PRO A 118 5.34 14.11 22.61
CA PRO A 118 4.34 13.45 23.46
C PRO A 118 2.92 13.54 22.90
N GLN A 119 2.48 14.73 22.49
CA GLN A 119 1.12 14.94 21.98
C GLN A 119 0.92 14.35 20.58
N LEU A 120 1.94 14.48 19.71
CA LEU A 120 1.89 13.92 18.36
C LEU A 120 1.86 12.39 18.38
N LYS A 121 2.67 11.76 19.23
CA LYS A 121 2.66 10.31 19.47
C LYS A 121 1.28 9.85 19.94
N GLN A 122 0.70 10.53 20.92
CA GLN A 122 -0.62 10.20 21.45
C GLN A 122 -1.69 10.30 20.35
N THR A 123 -1.67 11.40 19.59
CA THR A 123 -2.57 11.62 18.46
C THR A 123 -2.48 10.49 17.43
N ALA A 124 -1.27 10.09 17.03
CA ALA A 124 -1.08 8.98 16.09
C ALA A 124 -1.60 7.65 16.64
N GLN A 125 -1.35 7.37 17.92
CA GLN A 125 -1.79 6.15 18.58
C GLN A 125 -3.33 6.08 18.67
N ASP A 126 -3.98 7.17 19.07
CA ASP A 126 -5.44 7.24 19.20
C ASP A 126 -6.14 7.09 17.85
N VAL A 127 -5.66 7.81 16.83
CA VAL A 127 -6.17 7.66 15.46
C VAL A 127 -5.96 6.22 14.97
N GLY A 128 -4.80 5.61 15.24
CA GLY A 128 -4.54 4.21 14.91
C GLY A 128 -5.56 3.27 15.55
N ALA A 129 -5.83 3.43 16.84
CA ALA A 129 -6.78 2.61 17.59
C ALA A 129 -8.23 2.78 17.09
N GLU A 130 -8.62 3.98 16.69
CA GLU A 130 -9.92 4.23 16.07
C GLU A 130 -10.06 3.53 14.71
N VAL A 131 -9.03 3.63 13.85
CA VAL A 131 -9.01 2.92 12.57
C VAL A 131 -9.08 1.41 12.79
N ARG A 132 -8.33 0.87 13.76
CA ARG A 132 -8.43 -0.54 14.17
C ARG A 132 -9.86 -0.93 14.53
N ALA A 133 -10.50 -0.13 15.38
CA ALA A 133 -11.85 -0.40 15.85
C ALA A 133 -12.86 -0.41 14.68
N VAL A 134 -12.73 0.53 13.73
CA VAL A 134 -13.54 0.53 12.51
C VAL A 134 -13.31 -0.74 11.69
N MET A 135 -12.07 -1.12 11.43
CA MET A 135 -11.75 -2.32 10.65
C MET A 135 -12.34 -3.58 11.30
N LEU A 136 -12.14 -3.75 12.61
CA LEU A 136 -12.67 -4.88 13.37
C LEU A 136 -14.19 -4.95 13.34
N ARG A 137 -14.88 -3.82 13.54
CA ARG A 137 -16.35 -3.79 13.48
C ARG A 137 -16.87 -4.09 12.07
N SER A 138 -16.17 -3.63 11.03
CA SER A 138 -16.62 -3.77 9.65
C SER A 138 -16.36 -5.16 9.06
N SER A 139 -15.22 -5.78 9.35
CA SER A 139 -14.83 -7.05 8.73
C SER A 139 -14.74 -8.24 9.68
N GLY A 140 -14.72 -7.99 11.00
CA GLY A 140 -14.41 -9.02 12.02
C GLY A 140 -12.94 -9.45 12.05
N VAL A 141 -12.07 -8.89 11.20
CA VAL A 141 -10.66 -9.28 11.07
C VAL A 141 -9.75 -8.17 11.58
N ALA A 142 -8.85 -8.53 12.49
CA ALA A 142 -7.84 -7.60 12.99
C ALA A 142 -6.84 -7.23 11.88
N PRO A 143 -6.37 -5.98 11.79
CA PRO A 143 -5.52 -5.53 10.69
C PRO A 143 -4.17 -6.27 10.58
N GLU A 144 -3.60 -6.70 11.71
CA GLU A 144 -2.38 -7.51 11.76
C GLU A 144 -2.56 -8.88 11.10
N ASN A 145 -3.78 -9.42 11.07
CA ASN A 145 -4.13 -10.72 10.48
C ASN A 145 -4.51 -10.63 9.00
N LEU A 146 -4.53 -9.43 8.40
CA LEU A 146 -4.75 -9.30 6.96
C LEU A 146 -3.57 -9.92 6.18
N PRO A 147 -3.85 -10.66 5.10
CA PRO A 147 -2.82 -11.34 4.33
C PRO A 147 -1.89 -10.35 3.64
N ILE A 148 -0.65 -10.79 3.41
CA ILE A 148 0.28 -10.09 2.53
C ILE A 148 0.07 -10.55 1.08
N GLU A 149 0.38 -9.64 0.17
CA GLU A 149 0.24 -9.78 -1.27
C GLU A 149 1.60 -9.71 -1.95
N GLU A 150 1.64 -9.99 -3.26
CA GLU A 150 2.84 -9.77 -4.07
C GLU A 150 3.33 -8.31 -3.98
N ASP A 151 4.65 -8.13 -3.95
CA ASP A 151 5.31 -6.83 -3.96
C ASP A 151 4.86 -5.98 -5.15
N ILE A 152 4.22 -4.85 -4.85
CA ILE A 152 3.77 -3.85 -5.83
C ILE A 152 4.88 -3.44 -6.79
N SER A 153 6.13 -3.40 -6.34
CA SER A 153 7.28 -3.03 -7.17
C SER A 153 7.52 -4.02 -8.31
N ARG A 154 7.28 -5.32 -8.06
CA ARG A 154 7.36 -6.36 -9.10
C ARG A 154 6.22 -6.25 -10.10
N VAL A 155 5.01 -5.98 -9.62
CA VAL A 155 3.84 -5.72 -10.46
C VAL A 155 4.10 -4.52 -11.39
N LYS A 156 4.54 -3.38 -10.85
CA LYS A 156 4.88 -2.17 -11.63
C LYS A 156 5.88 -2.46 -12.74
N ARG A 157 6.91 -3.27 -12.46
CA ARG A 157 7.92 -3.67 -13.46
C ARG A 157 7.32 -4.52 -14.58
N ARG A 158 6.45 -5.50 -14.25
CA ARG A 158 5.76 -6.33 -15.25
C ARG A 158 4.87 -5.48 -16.16
N ILE A 159 4.07 -4.58 -15.58
CA ILE A 159 3.22 -3.63 -16.34
C ILE A 159 4.07 -2.77 -17.29
N LYS A 160 5.17 -2.19 -16.80
CA LYS A 160 6.07 -1.37 -17.62
C LYS A 160 6.72 -2.18 -18.75
N SER A 161 7.10 -3.43 -18.48
CA SER A 161 7.68 -4.32 -19.49
C SER A 161 6.67 -4.67 -20.57
N ALA A 162 5.43 -5.03 -20.19
CA ALA A 162 4.34 -5.30 -21.12
C ALA A 162 4.02 -4.09 -22.00
N ALA A 163 3.93 -2.89 -21.41
CA ALA A 163 3.71 -1.64 -22.15
C ALA A 163 4.85 -1.33 -23.16
N LYS A 164 6.10 -1.62 -22.79
CA LYS A 164 7.25 -1.48 -23.71
C LYS A 164 7.21 -2.53 -24.82
N GLY A 165 6.76 -3.76 -24.53
CA GLY A 165 6.55 -4.82 -25.51
C GLY A 165 5.51 -4.44 -26.56
N MET A 166 4.34 -3.96 -26.14
CA MET A 166 3.27 -3.51 -27.04
C MET A 166 3.74 -2.37 -27.97
N LYS A 167 4.41 -1.34 -27.42
CA LYS A 167 4.98 -0.25 -28.24
C LYS A 167 5.97 -0.71 -29.31
N ARG A 168 6.71 -1.81 -29.08
CA ARG A 168 7.63 -2.38 -30.08
C ARG A 168 6.90 -3.13 -31.19
N LEU A 169 5.73 -3.69 -30.91
CA LEU A 169 4.87 -4.37 -31.88
C LEU A 169 4.09 -3.36 -32.74
N ASP A 170 3.71 -2.22 -32.17
CA ASP A 170 3.02 -1.12 -32.89
C ASP A 170 3.98 -0.24 -33.73
N SER A 171 5.30 -0.44 -33.60
CA SER A 171 6.28 0.29 -34.40
C SER A 171 6.36 -0.33 -35.81
N PRO A 172 6.29 0.45 -36.90
CA PRO A 172 6.36 -0.10 -38.24
C PRO A 172 7.68 -0.87 -38.42
N SER A 173 7.57 -2.15 -38.76
CA SER A 173 8.70 -2.97 -39.18
C SER A 173 9.42 -2.23 -40.30
N LYS A 174 10.68 -1.84 -40.09
CA LYS A 174 11.56 -1.48 -41.19
C LYS A 174 11.78 -2.75 -42.00
N SER A 175 10.91 -3.02 -42.97
CA SER A 175 11.17 -4.01 -44.00
C SER A 175 12.47 -3.60 -44.67
N LYS A 176 13.52 -4.40 -44.45
CA LYS A 176 14.74 -4.30 -45.25
C LYS A 176 14.35 -4.65 -46.68
N THR A 177 14.09 -3.64 -47.49
CA THR A 177 14.14 -3.76 -48.95
C THR A 177 15.58 -4.14 -49.28
N LYS A 178 15.84 -5.42 -49.51
CA LYS A 178 17.02 -5.85 -50.28
C LYS A 178 16.73 -5.39 -51.70
N GLY A 179 17.37 -4.31 -52.12
CA GLY A 179 17.47 -3.95 -53.53
C GLY A 179 18.41 -4.94 -54.21
N ASP A 180 17.96 -5.42 -55.36
CA ASP A 180 18.68 -6.26 -56.33
C ASP A 180 19.93 -5.57 -56.89
#